data_AF-A0A1C5G6U5-F1
#
_entry.id   AF-A0A1C5G6U5-F1
#
_cell.length_a   1.000
_cell.length_b   1.000
_cell.length_c   1.000
_cell.angle_alpha   90.00
_cell.angle_beta   90.00
_cell.angle_gamma   90.00
#
_symmetry.space_group_name_H-M   'P 1'
#
loop_
_entity.id
_entity.type
_entity.pdbx_description
1 polymer ?
#
loop_
_entity_poly.entity_id
_entity_poly.type
_entity_poly.pdbx_seq_one_letter_code
_entity_poly.pdbx_strand_id
1 'polypeptide(L)'
;MAPGTRIKPHQGWVTTVYRAHLGLVVPEDCALRVGDETRQWREGKTFVFDDTVTHEAWNYGSSDRVVLLFDFARPGYEDMPQDELPVTLAGFVRRGG
;
A
#
# COMPACT_ATOMS: atom_id res chain seq x y z
N MET A 1 12.08 2.37 -0.94
CA MET A 1 11.78 3.00 -2.23
C MET A 1 12.88 3.98 -2.53
N ALA A 2 13.62 3.75 -3.61
CA ALA A 2 14.81 4.52 -3.95
C ALA A 2 14.51 5.98 -4.35
N PRO A 3 15.50 6.89 -4.25
CA PRO A 3 15.41 8.26 -4.78
C PRO A 3 14.96 8.32 -6.24
N GLY A 4 14.25 9.39 -6.60
CA GLY A 4 13.78 9.64 -7.97
C GLY A 4 12.68 8.69 -8.45
N THR A 5 12.13 7.85 -7.57
CA THR A 5 11.12 6.85 -7.95
C THR A 5 9.71 7.41 -7.77
N ARG A 6 8.84 7.12 -8.75
CA ARG A 6 7.40 7.32 -8.66
C ARG A 6 6.66 6.05 -9.04
N ILE A 7 5.76 5.60 -8.18
CA ILE A 7 4.74 4.62 -8.50
C ILE A 7 3.57 5.39 -9.11
N LYS A 8 3.21 5.09 -10.36
CA LYS A 8 2.11 5.75 -11.07
C LYS A 8 0.77 5.51 -10.36
N PRO A 9 -0.27 6.34 -10.61
CA PRO A 9 -1.60 6.12 -10.10
C PRO A 9 -2.13 4.72 -10.44
N HIS A 10 -2.57 4.00 -9.42
CA HIS A 10 -3.12 2.64 -9.54
C HIS A 10 -4.12 2.38 -8.42
N GLN A 11 -4.77 1.23 -8.47
CA GLN A 11 -5.71 0.75 -7.45
C GLN A 11 -5.30 -0.66 -7.03
N GLY A 12 -5.43 -0.94 -5.74
CA GLY A 12 -5.43 -2.29 -5.20
C GLY A 12 -6.73 -3.01 -5.58
N TRP A 13 -6.70 -4.33 -5.47
CA TRP A 13 -7.83 -5.19 -5.86
C TRP A 13 -8.49 -5.88 -4.67
N VAL A 14 -7.87 -5.85 -3.49
CA VAL A 14 -8.35 -6.56 -2.29
C VAL A 14 -9.27 -5.65 -1.49
N THR A 15 -10.58 -5.88 -1.59
CA THR A 15 -11.61 -5.05 -0.96
C THR A 15 -11.89 -5.41 0.50
N THR A 16 -11.30 -6.49 1.01
CA THR A 16 -11.57 -7.04 2.35
C THR A 16 -10.60 -6.52 3.42
N VAL A 17 -9.56 -5.78 3.03
CA VAL A 17 -8.54 -5.24 3.94
C VAL A 17 -8.45 -3.73 3.86
N TYR A 18 -7.95 -3.12 4.93
CA TYR A 18 -7.31 -1.81 4.90
C TYR A 18 -5.80 -1.98 4.92
N ARG A 19 -5.11 -1.02 4.31
CA ARG A 19 -3.64 -0.97 4.28
C ARG A 19 -3.11 0.08 5.24
N ALA A 20 -2.14 -0.31 6.05
CA ALA A 20 -1.39 0.61 6.90
C ALA A 20 0.05 0.76 6.42
N HIS A 21 0.57 1.98 6.55
CA HIS A 21 1.99 2.27 6.42
C HIS A 21 2.52 2.87 7.72
N LEU A 22 3.50 2.21 8.33
CA LEU A 22 4.34 2.79 9.39
C LEU A 22 5.63 3.32 8.78
N GLY A 23 5.92 4.62 8.98
CA GLY A 23 7.18 5.22 8.54
C GLY A 23 8.37 4.72 9.37
N LEU A 24 9.38 4.13 8.72
CA LEU A 24 10.60 3.66 9.39
C LEU A 24 11.79 4.56 9.10
N VAL A 25 12.02 4.88 7.82
CA VAL A 25 13.02 5.85 7.36
C VAL A 25 12.34 6.74 6.34
N VAL A 26 12.24 8.04 6.62
CA VAL A 26 11.46 8.95 5.78
C VAL A 26 12.28 10.20 5.42
N PRO A 27 12.94 10.22 4.26
CA PRO A 27 13.56 11.43 3.75
C PRO A 27 12.52 12.48 3.35
N GLU A 28 12.97 13.72 3.19
CA GLU A 28 12.14 14.81 2.68
C GLU A 28 11.61 14.50 1.26
N ASP A 29 10.55 15.20 0.88
CA ASP A 29 9.89 15.07 -0.44
C ASP A 29 9.45 13.65 -0.82
N CYS A 30 8.99 12.90 0.19
CA CYS A 30 8.29 11.63 0.04
C CYS A 30 6.81 11.78 0.39
N ALA A 31 5.91 11.39 -0.52
CA ALA A 31 4.47 11.42 -0.24
C ALA A 31 3.68 10.30 -0.90
N LEU A 32 2.53 10.02 -0.29
CA LEU A 32 1.44 9.21 -0.81
C LEU A 32 0.27 10.14 -1.11
N ARG A 33 -0.33 9.98 -2.29
CA ARG A 33 -1.62 10.57 -2.59
C ARG A 33 -2.66 9.46 -2.70
N VAL A 34 -3.80 9.62 -2.02
CA VAL A 34 -4.95 8.70 -2.06
C VAL A 34 -6.18 9.55 -2.39
N GLY A 35 -6.76 9.33 -3.57
CA GLY A 35 -7.75 10.25 -4.13
C GLY A 35 -7.18 11.67 -4.25
N ASP A 36 -7.82 12.61 -3.57
CA ASP A 36 -7.44 14.03 -3.56
C ASP A 36 -6.57 14.41 -2.34
N GLU A 37 -6.34 13.48 -1.41
CA GLU A 37 -5.57 13.74 -0.20
C GLU A 37 -4.11 13.32 -0.38
N THR A 38 -3.19 14.25 -0.16
CA THR A 38 -1.75 13.97 -0.12
C THR A 38 -1.23 14.04 1.30
N ARG A 39 -0.43 13.04 1.68
CA ARG A 39 0.22 12.92 3.00
C ARG A 39 1.67 12.51 2.85
N GLN A 40 2.52 13.14 3.64
CA GLN A 40 3.90 12.67 3.83
C GLN A 40 3.92 11.62 4.93
N TRP A 41 4.78 10.63 4.80
CA TRP A 41 5.08 9.73 5.93
C TRP A 41 5.79 10.52 7.04
N ARG A 42 5.72 10.01 8.26
CA ARG A 42 6.51 10.49 9.40
C ARG A 42 7.06 9.28 10.13
N GLU A 43 8.33 9.33 10.52
CA GLU A 43 8.96 8.23 11.25
C GLU A 43 8.24 7.94 12.57
N GLY A 44 8.04 6.65 12.85
CA GLY A 44 7.31 6.17 14.03
C GLY A 44 5.80 6.48 14.01
N LYS A 45 5.26 6.95 12.88
CA LYS A 45 3.82 7.20 12.72
C LYS A 45 3.22 6.28 11.67
N THR A 46 2.03 5.78 12.01
CA THR A 46 1.21 4.97 11.13
C THR A 46 0.09 5.81 10.57
N PHE A 47 -0.23 5.61 9.30
CA PHE A 47 -1.54 5.98 8.76
C PHE A 47 -2.14 4.79 8.02
N VAL A 48 -3.47 4.82 7.93
CA VAL A 48 -4.30 3.79 7.29
C VAL A 48 -4.97 4.43 6.08
N PHE A 49 -5.05 3.69 4.98
CA PHE A 49 -5.80 4.10 3.80
C PHE A 49 -6.47 2.90 3.12
N ASP A 50 -7.48 3.21 2.32
CA ASP A 50 -8.12 2.27 1.42
C ASP A 50 -7.32 2.22 0.11
N ASP A 51 -6.59 1.12 -0.14
CA ASP A 51 -5.77 0.99 -1.35
C ASP A 51 -6.60 0.73 -2.62
N THR A 52 -7.91 0.45 -2.50
CA THR A 52 -8.82 0.35 -3.67
C THR A 52 -9.16 1.73 -4.24
N VAL A 53 -8.95 2.80 -3.45
CA VAL A 53 -8.99 4.18 -3.94
C VAL A 53 -7.72 4.44 -4.75
N THR A 54 -7.85 5.16 -5.87
CA THR A 54 -6.71 5.49 -6.73
C THR A 54 -5.61 6.18 -5.91
N HIS A 55 -4.42 5.60 -5.93
CA HIS A 55 -3.30 6.10 -5.16
C HIS A 55 -1.99 6.06 -5.94
N GLU A 56 -1.07 6.95 -5.57
CA GLU A 56 0.29 7.00 -6.10
C GLU A 56 1.27 7.40 -4.99
N ALA A 57 2.54 7.00 -5.16
CA ALA A 57 3.59 7.29 -4.21
C ALA A 57 4.85 7.76 -4.91
N TRP A 58 5.57 8.69 -4.30
CA TRP A 58 6.86 9.16 -4.81
C TRP A 58 7.89 9.37 -3.70
N ASN A 59 9.15 9.32 -4.12
CA ASN A 59 10.32 9.68 -3.35
C ASN A 59 11.18 10.54 -4.27
N TYR A 60 11.05 11.85 -4.13
CA TYR A 60 11.92 12.82 -4.80
C TYR A 60 13.03 13.34 -3.87
N GLY A 61 13.14 12.74 -2.68
CA GLY A 61 14.24 12.97 -1.75
C GLY A 61 15.56 12.36 -2.24
N SER A 62 16.59 12.51 -1.41
CA SER A 62 17.98 12.15 -1.72
C SER A 62 18.40 10.76 -1.22
N SER A 63 17.57 10.05 -0.46
CA SER A 63 17.86 8.73 0.08
C SER A 63 16.64 7.80 0.04
N ASP A 64 16.83 6.54 0.45
CA ASP A 64 15.79 5.53 0.45
C ASP A 64 14.68 5.84 1.48
N ARG A 65 13.43 5.77 1.05
CA ARG A 65 12.25 5.77 1.93
C ARG A 65 11.86 4.34 2.30
N VAL A 66 11.84 4.02 3.59
CA VAL A 66 11.47 2.70 4.11
C VAL A 66 10.20 2.82 4.95
N VAL A 67 9.21 1.97 4.64
CA VAL A 67 7.95 1.86 5.39
C VAL A 67 7.68 0.39 5.67
N LEU A 68 7.08 0.10 6.82
CA LEU A 68 6.43 -1.19 7.04
C LEU A 68 5.00 -1.10 6.49
N LEU A 69 4.71 -1.93 5.50
CA LEU A 69 3.37 -2.10 4.93
C LEU A 69 2.77 -3.37 5.54
N PHE A 70 1.56 -3.24 6.07
CA PHE A 70 0.78 -4.37 6.53
C PHE A 70 -0.70 -4.13 6.29
N ASP A 71 -1.41 -5.22 5.98
CA ASP A 71 -2.84 -5.20 5.73
C ASP A 71 -3.56 -5.81 6.94
N PHE A 72 -4.76 -5.31 7.22
CA PHE A 72 -5.61 -5.83 8.28
C PHE A 72 -7.08 -5.83 7.83
N ALA A 73 -7.87 -6.76 8.37
CA ALA A 73 -9.24 -6.95 7.94
C ALA A 73 -10.06 -5.67 8.12
N ARG A 74 -10.91 -5.38 7.14
CA ARG A 74 -11.98 -4.39 7.33
C ARG A 74 -12.99 -4.93 8.35
N PRO A 75 -13.70 -4.03 9.06
CA PRO A 75 -14.83 -4.44 9.88
C PRO A 75 -15.81 -5.32 9.10
N GLY A 76 -16.13 -6.50 9.62
CA GLY A 76 -17.00 -7.50 8.99
C GLY A 76 -16.29 -8.53 8.11
N TYR A 77 -14.95 -8.51 8.02
CA TYR A 77 -14.14 -9.46 7.27
C TYR A 77 -13.10 -10.19 8.15
N GLU A 78 -13.23 -10.09 9.49
CA GLU A 78 -12.25 -10.58 10.46
C GLU A 78 -12.06 -12.11 10.40
N ASP A 79 -13.12 -12.84 10.07
CA ASP A 79 -13.12 -14.29 9.98
C ASP A 79 -12.76 -14.82 8.57
N MET A 80 -12.52 -13.93 7.59
CA MET A 80 -12.06 -14.36 6.28
C MET A 80 -10.58 -14.78 6.32
N PRO A 81 -10.21 -15.93 5.73
CA PRO A 81 -8.81 -16.32 5.63
C PRO A 81 -8.03 -15.25 4.86
N GLN A 82 -7.00 -14.65 5.49
CA GLN A 82 -6.18 -13.60 4.87
C GLN A 82 -5.41 -14.08 3.61
N ASP A 83 -5.22 -15.40 3.48
CA ASP A 83 -4.37 -16.00 2.43
C ASP A 83 -5.16 -16.63 1.27
N GLU A 84 -6.49 -16.55 1.26
CA GLU A 84 -7.25 -17.02 0.10
C GLU A 84 -7.23 -15.96 -1.01
N LEU A 85 -6.36 -16.18 -2.00
CA LEU A 85 -6.42 -15.46 -3.27
C LEU A 85 -7.86 -15.50 -3.80
N PRO A 86 -8.41 -14.39 -4.33
CA PRO A 86 -9.67 -14.44 -5.05
C PRO A 86 -9.64 -15.59 -6.06
N VAL A 87 -10.71 -16.37 -6.16
CA VAL A 87 -10.76 -17.59 -7.02
C VAL A 87 -10.31 -17.29 -8.46
N THR A 88 -10.52 -16.06 -8.92
CA THR A 88 -10.07 -15.53 -10.22
C THR A 88 -8.54 -15.49 -10.37
N LEU A 89 -7.79 -15.24 -9.29
CA LEU A 89 -6.32 -15.21 -9.27
C LEU A 89 -5.71 -16.59 -9.02
N ALA A 90 -6.38 -17.44 -8.22
CA ALA A 90 -5.96 -18.83 -7.99
C ALA A 90 -5.88 -19.64 -9.31
N GLY A 91 -6.75 -19.34 -10.27
CA GLY A 91 -6.73 -19.93 -11.61
C GLY A 91 -5.57 -19.47 -12.49
N PHE A 92 -5.01 -18.29 -12.26
CA PHE A 92 -3.90 -17.73 -13.04
C PHE A 92 -2.56 -18.38 -12.65
N VAL A 93 -2.37 -18.68 -11.37
CA VAL A 93 -1.14 -19.32 -10.85
C VAL A 93 -1.05 -20.80 -11.25
N ARG A 94 -2.17 -21.50 -11.40
CA ARG A 94 -2.19 -22.95 -11.72
C ARG A 94 -1.92 -23.31 -13.19
N ARG A 95 -1.90 -22.36 -14.12
CA ARG A 95 -1.68 -22.63 -15.57
C ARG A 95 -0.23 -22.38 -16.04
N GLY A 96 0.71 -22.18 -15.11
CA GLY A 96 2.12 -21.96 -15.41
C GLY A 96 3.05 -23.13 -15.04
N GLY A 97 2.50 -24.35 -14.93
CA GLY A 97 3.27 -25.59 -14.69
C GLY A 97 3.18 -26.55 -15.86
#